data_AF-A0A9P7EQW3-F1
#
_entry.id   AF-A0A9P7EQW3-F1
#
_cell.length_a   1.000
_cell.length_b   1.000
_cell.length_c   1.000
_cell.angle_alpha   90.00
_cell.angle_beta   90.00
_cell.angle_gamma   90.00
#
_symmetry.space_group_name_H-M   'P 1'
#
loop_
_entity.id
_entity.type
_entity.pdbx_description
1 polymer ?
#
loop_
_entity_poly.entity_id
_entity_poly.type
_entity_poly.pdbx_seq_one_letter_code
_entity_poly.pdbx_strand_id
1 'polypeptide(L)'
;MAEAEHAANEARLQAEAAARTASEEAKKQAAQAEEERKRTAAVQEQARRDAQAAQEQAKKLKEAANEEKRKASVAQEAANVSKKAAEEQVKVANAVKEEAERKLKEGIQPVVTPSPEEVSAAKRRVQYREDLFHIAIAGVAGGGKSSLINAFRGLRNKGIGAAATGVTETTLVMARYPHPNAEYPLVLYDFPGAGTLKIPDWQYFNDQGLYVFDSIIVLFDNRFTMTDIAILTNCRRFKIPTYIVRSKADQHIRNIMEDMGYDSDDDDSSKVKKLYQTARQQFIQQTRQSVKDNLQDANIPDQRVYIVSNKTMLDVASNTMIFDFLARKQPKTIDEIELLSDMIREAQIRRGQQERVKVANAAKEKAERKLKEGIQPVVTPTLEEVSVARRRVQYHGDLFQIAVAGVAGAGKSSLINALRGLHNKDTESAATGVTETMLVTARYPSPNAEHPYVWYDVPGAGTLKVPDWQYFNAQGLYVFDSIIVLFDNHFTMTDITILTNCRHFKIPTYIVRSKADQHIRNTMNDMGYDSDDDESEDQKKTLYQDAQQQFIQQTRQIVKDNLESANMPDQRVYIVSNKTILDVVKENQPKNIIHEIELLNDLVW
;
A
#
# COMPACT_ATOMS: atom_id res chain seq x y z
N MET A 1 66.27 79.01 83.04
CA MET A 1 65.63 77.68 83.07
C MET A 1 64.17 77.69 82.60
N ALA A 2 63.46 78.82 82.54
CA ALA A 2 62.05 78.87 82.08
C ALA A 2 61.85 78.88 80.54
N GLU A 3 62.82 79.36 79.74
CA GLU A 3 62.68 79.42 78.27
C GLU A 3 62.87 78.06 77.57
N ALA A 4 63.65 77.14 78.18
CA ALA A 4 63.90 75.82 77.60
C ALA A 4 62.69 74.87 77.75
N GLU A 5 61.91 75.02 78.82
CA GLU A 5 60.73 74.19 79.08
C GLU A 5 59.52 74.61 78.23
N HIS A 6 59.35 75.92 77.97
CA HIS A 6 58.30 76.42 77.09
C HIS A 6 58.52 76.03 75.63
N ALA A 7 59.76 76.14 75.14
CA ALA A 7 60.12 75.73 73.77
C ALA A 7 59.96 74.21 73.55
N ALA A 8 60.26 73.39 74.56
CA ALA A 8 60.07 71.94 74.49
C ALA A 8 58.58 71.54 74.45
N ASN A 9 57.73 72.21 75.22
CA ASN A 9 56.29 71.93 75.24
C ASN A 9 55.58 72.40 73.96
N GLU A 10 56.00 73.55 73.40
CA GLU A 10 55.48 74.08 72.14
C GLU A 10 55.91 73.20 70.96
N ALA A 11 57.16 72.71 70.95
CA ALA A 11 57.63 71.75 69.97
C ALA A 11 56.90 70.40 70.05
N ARG A 12 56.53 69.94 71.26
CA ARG A 12 55.77 68.69 71.44
C ARG A 12 54.32 68.84 70.96
N LEU A 13 53.68 69.97 71.24
CA LEU A 13 52.33 70.29 70.75
C LEU A 13 52.30 70.45 69.22
N GLN A 14 53.32 71.09 68.63
CA GLN A 14 53.44 71.18 67.18
C GLN A 14 53.71 69.83 66.52
N ALA A 15 54.55 68.97 67.13
CA ALA A 15 54.79 67.62 66.64
C ALA A 15 53.54 66.73 66.74
N GLU A 16 52.76 66.85 67.81
CA GLU A 16 51.53 66.07 68.00
C GLU A 16 50.40 66.56 67.08
N ALA A 17 50.30 67.88 66.85
CA ALA A 17 49.39 68.46 65.85
C ALA A 17 49.77 68.02 64.43
N ALA A 18 51.06 68.08 64.06
CA ALA A 18 51.57 67.64 62.77
C ALA A 18 51.38 66.12 62.54
N ALA A 19 51.54 65.31 63.60
CA ALA A 19 51.29 63.87 63.53
C ALA A 19 49.81 63.54 63.33
N ARG A 20 48.89 64.29 63.96
CA ARG A 20 47.45 64.13 63.77
C ARG A 20 47.01 64.56 62.37
N THR A 21 47.49 65.70 61.86
CA THR A 21 47.18 66.14 60.49
C THR A 21 47.73 65.16 59.46
N ALA A 22 48.96 64.67 59.64
CA ALA A 22 49.54 63.66 58.76
C ALA A 22 48.77 62.32 58.79
N SER A 23 48.28 61.89 59.96
CA SER A 23 47.48 60.67 60.09
C SER A 23 46.09 60.83 59.46
N GLU A 24 45.46 61.99 59.59
CA GLU A 24 44.17 62.28 58.94
C GLU A 24 44.29 62.43 57.42
N GLU A 25 45.35 63.05 56.92
CA GLU A 25 45.66 63.13 55.49
C GLU A 25 45.95 61.74 54.90
N ALA A 26 46.73 60.91 55.60
CA ALA A 26 47.00 59.53 55.17
C ALA A 26 45.72 58.68 55.13
N LYS A 27 44.80 58.84 56.10
CA LYS A 27 43.49 58.15 56.09
C LYS A 27 42.59 58.62 54.95
N LYS A 28 42.57 59.92 54.65
CA LYS A 28 41.82 60.46 53.50
C LYS A 28 42.37 59.98 52.16
N GLN A 29 43.70 59.95 52.00
CA GLN A 29 44.34 59.44 50.79
C GLN A 29 44.11 57.93 50.62
N ALA A 30 44.17 57.14 51.70
CA ALA A 30 43.86 55.72 51.65
C ALA A 30 42.39 55.45 51.26
N ALA A 31 41.44 56.21 51.80
CA ALA A 31 40.02 56.10 51.46
C ALA A 31 39.75 56.48 49.99
N GLN A 32 40.37 57.55 49.49
CA GLN A 32 40.27 57.95 48.08
C GLN A 32 40.87 56.91 47.14
N ALA A 33 42.02 56.34 47.48
CA ALA A 33 42.65 55.27 46.69
C ALA A 33 41.82 53.98 46.68
N GLU A 34 41.13 53.64 47.78
CA GLU A 34 40.24 52.48 47.83
C GLU A 34 38.97 52.71 47.00
N GLU A 35 38.39 53.91 47.04
CA GLU A 35 37.22 54.27 46.24
C GLU A 35 37.54 54.27 44.74
N GLU A 36 38.71 54.78 44.35
CA GLU A 36 39.17 54.76 42.97
C GLU A 36 39.46 53.34 42.46
N ARG A 37 40.01 52.46 43.32
CA ARG A 37 40.15 51.02 43.02
C ARG A 37 38.80 50.32 42.85
N LYS A 38 37.80 50.63 43.67
CA LYS A 38 36.45 50.05 43.53
C LYS A 38 35.77 50.54 42.25
N ARG A 39 35.92 51.81 41.88
CA ARG A 39 35.39 52.37 40.63
C ARG A 39 36.06 51.75 39.40
N THR A 40 37.38 51.62 39.41
CA THR A 40 38.12 51.00 38.29
C THR A 40 37.80 49.50 38.15
N ALA A 41 37.65 48.76 39.26
CA ALA A 41 37.23 47.36 39.23
C ALA A 41 35.80 47.20 38.67
N ALA A 42 34.86 48.06 39.07
CA ALA A 42 33.49 48.03 38.55
C ALA A 42 33.42 48.34 37.04
N VAL A 43 34.22 49.29 36.56
CA VAL A 43 34.33 49.62 35.12
C VAL A 43 34.94 48.45 34.34
N GLN A 44 35.96 47.78 34.88
CA GLN A 44 36.55 46.59 34.23
C GLN A 44 35.59 45.40 34.19
N GLU A 45 34.81 45.18 35.25
CA GLU A 45 33.82 44.10 35.28
C GLU A 45 32.69 44.36 34.28
N GLN A 46 32.20 45.60 34.20
CA GLN A 46 31.18 46.00 33.23
C GLN A 46 31.70 45.84 31.79
N ALA A 47 32.91 46.32 31.50
CA ALA A 47 33.53 46.15 30.18
C ALA A 47 33.71 44.67 29.79
N ARG A 48 34.00 43.80 30.77
CA ARG A 48 34.12 42.35 30.53
C ARG A 48 32.77 41.69 30.25
N ARG A 49 31.69 42.10 30.94
CA ARG A 49 30.33 41.62 30.67
C ARG A 49 29.83 42.08 29.29
N ASP A 50 30.08 43.32 28.93
CA ASP A 50 29.70 43.87 27.62
C ASP A 50 30.46 43.19 26.48
N ALA A 51 31.76 42.90 26.68
CA ALA A 51 32.56 42.14 25.71
C ALA A 51 32.06 40.70 25.52
N GLN A 52 31.63 40.03 26.59
CA GLN A 52 31.06 38.67 26.50
C GLN A 52 29.70 38.68 25.80
N ALA A 53 28.82 39.64 26.12
CA ALA A 53 27.53 39.79 25.44
C ALA A 53 27.70 40.07 23.94
N ALA A 54 28.68 40.91 23.56
CA ALA A 54 29.00 41.19 22.16
C ALA A 54 29.55 39.95 21.42
N GLN A 55 30.39 39.14 22.07
CA GLN A 55 30.86 37.88 21.48
C GLN A 55 29.72 36.87 21.29
N GLU A 56 28.80 36.76 22.23
CA GLU A 56 27.67 35.84 22.13
C GLU A 56 26.67 36.26 21.04
N GLN A 57 26.39 37.56 20.92
CA GLN A 57 25.59 38.10 19.81
C GLN A 57 26.27 37.89 18.45
N ALA A 58 27.59 38.13 18.35
CA ALA A 58 28.33 37.90 17.12
C ALA A 58 28.33 36.40 16.71
N LYS A 59 28.36 35.49 17.68
CA LYS A 59 28.25 34.04 17.44
C LYS A 59 26.85 33.67 16.93
N LYS A 60 25.79 34.16 17.57
CA LYS A 60 24.39 33.94 17.13
C LYS A 60 24.13 34.49 15.72
N LEU A 61 24.66 35.66 15.39
CA LEU A 61 24.56 36.25 14.05
C LEU A 61 25.31 35.42 12.99
N LYS A 62 26.50 34.88 13.31
CA LYS A 62 27.24 33.99 12.40
C LYS A 62 26.52 32.65 12.19
N GLU A 63 25.93 32.08 13.23
CA GLU A 63 25.15 30.83 13.13
C GLU A 63 23.90 31.04 12.27
N ALA A 64 23.16 32.13 12.48
CA ALA A 64 22.00 32.48 11.65
C ALA A 64 22.37 32.71 10.18
N ALA A 65 23.47 33.42 9.90
CA ALA A 65 23.96 33.64 8.53
C ALA A 65 24.40 32.34 7.84
N ASN A 66 25.02 31.41 8.58
CA ASN A 66 25.41 30.10 8.03
C ASN A 66 24.21 29.18 7.77
N GLU A 67 23.19 29.22 8.64
CA GLU A 67 21.92 28.52 8.46
C GLU A 67 21.19 29.00 7.19
N GLU A 68 21.12 30.31 7.00
CA GLU A 68 20.48 30.93 5.83
C GLU A 68 21.25 30.62 4.54
N LYS A 69 22.58 30.64 4.59
CA LYS A 69 23.44 30.24 3.47
C LYS A 69 23.28 28.76 3.09
N ARG A 70 23.10 27.86 4.07
CA ARG A 70 22.77 26.44 3.82
C ARG A 70 21.39 26.27 3.20
N LYS A 71 20.38 27.02 3.66
CA LYS A 71 19.03 26.98 3.08
C LYS A 71 19.04 27.47 1.63
N ALA A 72 19.78 28.54 1.33
CA ALA A 72 19.96 29.04 -0.03
C ALA A 72 20.70 28.04 -0.93
N SER A 73 21.75 27.38 -0.45
CA SER A 73 22.48 26.38 -1.26
C SER A 73 21.62 25.15 -1.59
N VAL A 74 20.84 24.66 -0.62
CA VAL A 74 19.92 23.52 -0.84
C VAL A 74 18.80 23.90 -1.82
N ALA A 75 18.24 25.12 -1.72
CA ALA A 75 17.24 25.60 -2.67
C ALA A 75 17.81 25.73 -4.09
N GLN A 76 19.06 26.16 -4.23
CA GLN A 76 19.72 26.33 -5.53
C GLN A 76 20.15 24.99 -6.15
N GLU A 77 20.56 24.01 -5.33
CA GLU A 77 20.78 22.63 -5.79
C GLU A 77 19.47 21.98 -6.24
N ALA A 78 18.38 22.12 -5.48
CA ALA A 78 17.06 21.61 -5.88
C ALA A 78 16.58 22.23 -7.20
N ALA A 79 16.75 23.54 -7.38
CA ALA A 79 16.43 24.22 -8.63
C ALA A 79 17.31 23.72 -9.80
N ASN A 80 18.61 23.54 -9.59
CA ASN A 80 19.52 23.02 -10.62
C ASN A 80 19.23 21.55 -10.99
N VAL A 81 18.83 20.71 -10.04
CA VAL A 81 18.40 19.33 -10.30
C VAL A 81 17.11 19.32 -11.13
N SER A 82 16.13 20.16 -10.79
CA SER A 82 14.88 20.28 -11.56
C SER A 82 15.12 20.79 -12.99
N LYS A 83 16.04 21.75 -13.16
CA LYS A 83 16.42 22.28 -14.49
C LYS A 83 17.17 21.24 -15.33
N LYS A 84 18.11 20.50 -14.74
CA LYS A 84 18.82 19.41 -15.44
C LYS A 84 17.87 18.27 -15.85
N ALA A 85 16.93 17.90 -14.98
CA ALA A 85 15.90 16.89 -15.32
C ALA A 85 14.99 17.36 -16.47
N ALA A 86 14.60 18.64 -16.49
CA ALA A 86 13.82 19.21 -17.58
C ALA A 86 14.64 19.29 -18.89
N GLU A 87 15.91 19.67 -18.83
CA GLU A 87 16.81 19.70 -19.99
C GLU A 87 17.11 18.30 -20.55
N GLU A 88 17.25 17.28 -19.70
CA GLU A 88 17.37 15.88 -20.12
C GLU A 88 16.08 15.39 -20.78
N GLN A 89 14.90 15.72 -20.24
CA GLN A 89 13.62 15.39 -20.89
C GLN A 89 13.47 16.05 -22.25
N VAL A 90 13.89 17.32 -22.40
CA VAL A 90 13.86 18.02 -23.69
C VAL A 90 14.87 17.42 -24.68
N LYS A 91 16.05 17.00 -24.22
CA LYS A 91 17.04 16.29 -25.07
C LYS A 91 16.53 14.93 -25.52
N VAL A 92 15.88 14.16 -24.63
CA VAL A 92 15.25 12.88 -24.99
C VAL A 92 14.11 13.10 -25.98
N ALA A 93 13.26 14.11 -25.77
CA ALA A 93 12.18 14.44 -26.69
C ALA A 93 12.71 14.88 -28.08
N ASN A 94 13.77 15.69 -28.12
CA ASN A 94 14.41 16.11 -29.36
C ASN A 94 15.13 14.95 -30.06
N ALA A 95 15.79 14.05 -29.32
CA ALA A 95 16.41 12.85 -29.90
C ALA A 95 15.36 11.90 -30.50
N VAL A 96 14.22 11.71 -29.84
CA VAL A 96 13.09 10.92 -30.37
C VAL A 96 12.50 11.60 -31.62
N LYS A 97 12.40 12.93 -31.64
CA LYS A 97 11.92 13.69 -32.81
C LYS A 97 12.91 13.61 -33.99
N GLU A 98 14.20 13.75 -33.73
CA GLU A 98 15.26 13.73 -34.74
C GLU A 98 15.49 12.31 -35.29
N GLU A 99 15.33 11.27 -34.46
CA GLU A 99 15.30 9.88 -34.87
C GLU A 99 14.03 9.57 -35.69
N ALA A 100 12.88 10.16 -35.35
CA ALA A 100 11.66 10.07 -36.15
C ALA A 100 11.79 10.78 -37.51
N GLU A 101 12.47 11.93 -37.58
CA GLU A 101 12.74 12.66 -38.82
C GLU A 101 13.77 11.94 -39.71
N ARG A 102 14.77 11.26 -39.14
CA ARG A 102 15.69 10.37 -39.90
C ARG A 102 14.96 9.16 -40.47
N LYS A 103 14.10 8.50 -39.69
CA LYS A 103 13.29 7.35 -40.15
C LYS A 103 12.24 7.74 -41.20
N LEU A 104 11.78 8.99 -41.19
CA LEU A 104 10.91 9.57 -42.22
C LEU A 104 11.65 9.77 -43.57
N LYS A 105 12.94 10.10 -43.54
CA LYS A 105 13.80 10.17 -44.74
C LYS A 105 14.13 8.80 -45.33
N GLU A 106 14.04 7.73 -44.54
CA GLU A 106 14.35 6.35 -44.94
C GLU A 106 13.12 5.53 -45.38
N GLY A 107 11.93 6.15 -45.47
CA GLY A 107 10.73 5.51 -46.03
C GLY A 107 10.01 4.51 -45.10
N ILE A 108 10.39 4.43 -43.82
CA ILE A 108 9.68 3.64 -42.82
C ILE A 108 8.56 4.50 -42.23
N GLN A 109 7.31 4.13 -42.49
CA GLN A 109 6.12 4.89 -42.10
C GLN A 109 6.06 5.08 -40.55
N PRO A 110 6.01 6.33 -40.04
CA PRO A 110 6.19 6.58 -38.62
C PRO A 110 5.06 6.00 -37.77
N VAL A 111 5.47 5.46 -36.62
CA VAL A 111 4.60 4.86 -35.62
C VAL A 111 3.89 5.99 -34.85
N VAL A 112 2.78 6.52 -35.39
CA VAL A 112 1.90 7.43 -34.62
C VAL A 112 1.15 6.60 -33.58
N THR A 113 1.66 6.56 -32.35
CA THR A 113 0.86 6.16 -31.18
C THR A 113 0.04 7.39 -30.74
N PRO A 114 -1.31 7.32 -30.72
CA PRO A 114 -2.13 8.46 -30.34
C PRO A 114 -1.78 8.97 -28.95
N SER A 115 -1.80 10.28 -28.77
CA SER A 115 -1.55 10.89 -27.46
C SER A 115 -2.66 10.50 -26.46
N PRO A 116 -2.40 10.52 -25.15
CA PRO A 116 -3.44 10.26 -24.14
C PRO A 116 -4.67 11.17 -24.29
N GLU A 117 -4.48 12.39 -24.78
CA GLU A 117 -5.55 13.35 -25.06
C GLU A 117 -6.41 12.91 -26.24
N GLU A 118 -5.79 12.45 -27.33
CA GLU A 118 -6.47 11.89 -28.51
C GLU A 118 -7.26 10.63 -28.15
N VAL A 119 -6.69 9.76 -27.31
CA VAL A 119 -7.40 8.58 -26.79
C VAL A 119 -8.63 8.98 -25.99
N SER A 120 -8.53 10.00 -25.13
CA SER A 120 -9.67 10.49 -24.36
C SER A 120 -10.75 11.10 -25.26
N ALA A 121 -10.36 11.83 -26.30
CA ALA A 121 -11.28 12.44 -27.27
C ALA A 121 -11.98 11.36 -28.12
N ALA A 122 -11.24 10.35 -28.57
CA ALA A 122 -11.77 9.21 -29.29
C ALA A 122 -12.74 8.39 -28.41
N LYS A 123 -12.41 8.13 -27.14
CA LYS A 123 -13.32 7.48 -26.17
C LYS A 123 -14.61 8.28 -25.97
N ARG A 124 -14.53 9.61 -25.86
CA ARG A 124 -15.71 10.49 -25.78
C ARG A 124 -16.56 10.41 -27.05
N ARG A 125 -15.93 10.43 -28.23
CA ARG A 125 -16.62 10.33 -29.53
C ARG A 125 -17.39 9.01 -29.69
N VAL A 126 -16.82 7.89 -29.26
CA VAL A 126 -17.46 6.56 -29.37
C VAL A 126 -18.39 6.23 -28.20
N GLN A 127 -18.57 7.17 -27.25
CA GLN A 127 -19.31 6.98 -26.01
C GLN A 127 -18.85 5.72 -25.25
N TYR A 128 -17.53 5.54 -25.16
CA TYR A 128 -16.91 4.42 -24.46
C TYR A 128 -17.31 4.44 -22.98
N ARG A 129 -17.72 3.29 -22.44
CA ARG A 129 -17.99 3.14 -21.02
C ARG A 129 -17.21 1.96 -20.48
N GLU A 130 -16.49 2.17 -19.38
CA GLU A 130 -15.62 1.15 -18.79
C GLU A 130 -16.37 -0.04 -18.15
N ASP A 131 -17.70 -0.03 -18.13
CA ASP A 131 -18.54 -1.14 -17.67
C ASP A 131 -19.00 -2.07 -18.82
N LEU A 132 -18.71 -1.70 -20.08
CA LEU A 132 -19.12 -2.42 -21.27
C LEU A 132 -17.90 -2.87 -22.09
N PHE A 133 -18.07 -3.96 -22.84
CA PHE A 133 -17.08 -4.48 -23.76
C PHE A 133 -17.37 -3.98 -25.18
N HIS A 134 -16.46 -3.18 -25.73
CA HIS A 134 -16.63 -2.45 -26.98
C HIS A 134 -15.95 -3.18 -28.13
N ILE A 135 -16.73 -3.64 -29.11
CA ILE A 135 -16.23 -4.37 -30.27
C ILE A 135 -16.51 -3.59 -31.56
N ALA A 136 -15.45 -3.28 -32.30
CA ALA A 136 -15.58 -2.68 -33.62
C ALA A 136 -15.64 -3.75 -34.72
N ILE A 137 -16.54 -3.57 -35.68
CA ILE A 137 -16.61 -4.41 -36.89
C ILE A 137 -16.09 -3.57 -38.05
N ALA A 138 -14.93 -3.95 -38.56
CA ALA A 138 -14.23 -3.29 -39.65
C ALA A 138 -14.07 -4.24 -40.84
N GLY A 139 -13.95 -3.68 -42.03
CA GLY A 139 -13.79 -4.44 -43.27
C GLY A 139 -14.36 -3.71 -44.48
N VAL A 140 -14.14 -4.26 -45.66
CA VAL A 140 -14.56 -3.65 -46.94
C VAL A 140 -16.06 -3.38 -47.02
N ALA A 141 -16.44 -2.37 -47.79
CA ALA A 141 -17.84 -2.07 -48.09
C ALA A 141 -18.53 -3.28 -48.77
N GLY A 142 -19.81 -3.52 -48.48
CA GLY A 142 -20.55 -4.65 -49.04
C GLY A 142 -20.26 -6.03 -48.40
N GLY A 143 -19.29 -6.13 -47.48
CA GLY A 143 -18.93 -7.36 -46.76
C GLY A 143 -19.98 -7.87 -45.76
N GLY A 144 -21.08 -7.14 -45.54
CA GLY A 144 -22.18 -7.57 -44.68
C GLY A 144 -22.05 -7.21 -43.19
N LYS A 145 -21.26 -6.20 -42.83
CA LYS A 145 -21.03 -5.72 -41.45
C LYS A 145 -22.32 -5.43 -40.68
N SER A 146 -23.17 -4.58 -41.22
CA SER A 146 -24.45 -4.20 -40.62
C SER A 146 -25.40 -5.40 -40.48
N SER A 147 -25.38 -6.33 -41.44
CA SER A 147 -26.17 -7.59 -41.36
C SER A 147 -25.67 -8.49 -40.23
N LEU A 148 -24.35 -8.58 -40.04
CA LEU A 148 -23.75 -9.36 -38.96
C LEU A 148 -24.11 -8.77 -37.59
N ILE A 149 -24.07 -7.44 -37.44
CA ILE A 149 -24.50 -6.74 -36.21
C ILE A 149 -25.95 -7.07 -35.86
N ASN A 150 -26.84 -7.03 -36.84
CA ASN A 150 -28.24 -7.37 -36.64
C ASN A 150 -28.39 -8.83 -36.19
N ALA A 151 -27.70 -9.75 -36.88
CA ALA A 151 -27.71 -11.17 -36.53
C ALA A 151 -27.19 -11.40 -35.09
N PHE A 152 -26.08 -10.78 -34.69
CA PHE A 152 -25.56 -10.85 -33.32
C PHE A 152 -26.56 -10.36 -32.27
N ARG A 153 -27.38 -9.35 -32.60
CA ARG A 153 -28.40 -8.80 -31.70
C ARG A 153 -29.71 -9.59 -31.74
N GLY A 154 -29.78 -10.69 -32.48
CA GLY A 154 -31.02 -11.46 -32.68
C GLY A 154 -32.07 -10.72 -33.52
N LEU A 155 -31.68 -9.66 -34.25
CA LEU A 155 -32.58 -8.82 -35.02
C LEU A 155 -32.53 -9.18 -36.51
N ARG A 156 -33.70 -9.18 -37.15
CA ARG A 156 -33.80 -9.26 -38.61
C ARG A 156 -33.37 -7.93 -39.23
N ASN A 157 -32.78 -7.97 -40.43
CA ASN A 157 -32.29 -6.77 -41.14
C ASN A 157 -33.36 -5.69 -41.40
N LYS A 158 -34.65 -6.07 -41.45
CA LYS A 158 -35.78 -5.13 -41.60
C LYS A 158 -36.53 -4.89 -40.28
N GLY A 159 -35.97 -5.31 -39.15
CA GLY A 159 -36.55 -5.15 -37.83
C GLY A 159 -36.45 -3.72 -37.32
N ILE A 160 -37.32 -3.36 -36.37
CA ILE A 160 -37.27 -2.07 -35.69
C ILE A 160 -35.96 -2.00 -34.88
N GLY A 161 -35.17 -0.94 -35.06
CA GLY A 161 -33.87 -0.78 -34.37
C GLY A 161 -32.71 -1.60 -34.95
N ALA A 162 -32.90 -2.22 -36.13
CA ALA A 162 -31.84 -2.87 -36.89
C ALA A 162 -30.91 -1.84 -37.57
N ALA A 163 -29.63 -2.17 -37.69
CA ALA A 163 -28.68 -1.45 -38.51
C ALA A 163 -29.13 -1.50 -39.98
N ALA A 164 -29.13 -0.36 -40.66
CA ALA A 164 -29.54 -0.27 -42.04
C ALA A 164 -28.62 -1.10 -42.94
N THR A 165 -29.19 -2.00 -43.74
CA THR A 165 -28.44 -2.88 -44.65
C THR A 165 -28.65 -2.46 -46.10
N GLY A 166 -27.59 -2.28 -46.87
CA GLY A 166 -27.62 -1.94 -48.30
C GLY A 166 -26.35 -2.35 -49.04
N VAL A 167 -26.40 -2.37 -50.37
CA VAL A 167 -25.25 -2.70 -51.26
C VAL A 167 -24.34 -1.48 -51.46
N THR A 168 -24.92 -0.28 -51.50
CA THR A 168 -24.21 1.00 -51.44
C THR A 168 -23.80 1.32 -50.01
N GLU A 169 -22.67 1.99 -49.82
CA GLU A 169 -22.17 2.41 -48.51
C GLU A 169 -23.21 3.32 -47.82
N THR A 170 -24.00 2.75 -46.92
CA THR A 170 -25.09 3.44 -46.21
C THR A 170 -24.63 4.10 -44.91
N THR A 171 -23.40 3.84 -44.47
CA THR A 171 -22.88 4.26 -43.17
C THR A 171 -21.71 5.24 -43.36
N LEU A 172 -22.00 6.54 -43.41
CA LEU A 172 -20.99 7.61 -43.49
C LEU A 172 -20.38 7.98 -42.12
N VAL A 173 -21.03 7.54 -41.03
CA VAL A 173 -20.65 7.83 -39.65
C VAL A 173 -20.76 6.53 -38.85
N MET A 174 -19.74 6.24 -38.02
CA MET A 174 -19.74 5.09 -37.11
C MET A 174 -21.03 5.05 -36.26
N ALA A 175 -21.64 3.87 -36.18
CA ALA A 175 -22.89 3.66 -35.44
C ALA A 175 -22.70 2.68 -34.28
N ARG A 176 -23.26 3.04 -33.12
CA ARG A 176 -23.16 2.29 -31.86
C ARG A 176 -24.43 1.46 -31.63
N TYR A 177 -24.28 0.16 -31.41
CA TYR A 177 -25.38 -0.77 -31.17
C TYR A 177 -25.15 -1.59 -29.88
N PRO A 178 -25.76 -1.18 -28.75
CA PRO A 178 -25.72 -1.97 -27.52
C PRO A 178 -26.49 -3.28 -27.69
N HIS A 179 -26.02 -4.34 -27.01
CA HIS A 179 -26.72 -5.61 -26.96
C HIS A 179 -28.07 -5.47 -26.22
N PRO A 180 -29.17 -6.06 -26.71
CA PRO A 180 -30.50 -5.90 -26.10
C PRO A 180 -30.64 -6.55 -24.72
N ASN A 181 -29.90 -7.64 -24.45
CA ASN A 181 -29.87 -8.28 -23.13
C ASN A 181 -28.79 -7.65 -22.24
N ALA A 182 -29.19 -7.15 -21.06
CA ALA A 182 -28.32 -6.53 -20.06
C ALA A 182 -27.32 -7.50 -19.39
N GLU A 183 -27.56 -8.82 -19.46
CA GLU A 183 -26.61 -9.83 -18.99
C GLU A 183 -25.36 -9.94 -19.87
N TYR A 184 -25.44 -9.44 -21.11
CA TYR A 184 -24.30 -9.33 -22.03
C TYR A 184 -23.91 -7.86 -22.15
N PRO A 185 -22.95 -7.37 -21.35
CA PRO A 185 -22.49 -5.98 -21.39
C PRO A 185 -21.61 -5.73 -22.62
N LEU A 186 -22.13 -5.99 -23.82
CA LEU A 186 -21.42 -5.90 -25.09
C LEU A 186 -22.00 -4.77 -25.93
N VAL A 187 -21.13 -4.04 -26.62
CA VAL A 187 -21.54 -3.00 -27.57
C VAL A 187 -20.82 -3.24 -28.89
N LEU A 188 -21.60 -3.38 -29.96
CA LEU A 188 -21.10 -3.54 -31.32
C LEU A 188 -21.08 -2.20 -32.03
N TYR A 189 -20.03 -1.96 -32.80
CA TYR A 189 -19.83 -0.73 -33.56
C TYR A 189 -19.69 -1.04 -35.04
N ASP A 190 -20.56 -0.43 -35.85
CA ASP A 190 -20.49 -0.51 -37.31
C ASP A 190 -19.58 0.60 -37.83
N PHE A 191 -18.46 0.22 -38.43
CA PHE A 191 -17.56 1.16 -39.08
C PHE A 191 -17.84 1.25 -40.58
N PRO A 192 -17.61 2.43 -41.21
CA PRO A 192 -17.68 2.58 -42.66
C PRO A 192 -16.78 1.56 -43.39
N GLY A 193 -17.03 1.35 -44.68
CA GLY A 193 -16.22 0.42 -45.46
C GLY A 193 -14.80 0.95 -45.66
N ALA A 194 -13.79 0.16 -45.31
CA ALA A 194 -12.42 0.51 -45.67
C ALA A 194 -12.22 0.23 -47.17
N GLY A 195 -11.67 1.19 -47.93
CA GLY A 195 -11.40 1.05 -49.36
C GLY A 195 -12.19 1.96 -50.32
N THR A 196 -13.16 2.75 -49.84
CA THR A 196 -13.93 3.71 -50.69
C THR A 196 -13.38 5.15 -50.64
N LEU A 197 -12.57 5.46 -49.63
CA LEU A 197 -11.96 6.78 -49.44
C LEU A 197 -10.52 6.75 -49.95
N LYS A 198 -10.05 7.83 -50.59
CA LYS A 198 -8.64 8.04 -51.04
C LYS A 198 -7.63 8.15 -49.88
N ILE A 199 -7.90 7.49 -48.76
CA ILE A 199 -7.17 7.58 -47.50
C ILE A 199 -6.29 6.32 -47.39
N PRO A 200 -4.97 6.45 -47.19
CA PRO A 200 -4.07 5.33 -46.95
C PRO A 200 -4.54 4.45 -45.77
N ASP A 201 -4.40 3.13 -45.88
CA ASP A 201 -4.97 2.15 -44.94
C ASP A 201 -4.60 2.38 -43.46
N TRP A 202 -3.44 2.97 -43.18
CA TRP A 202 -2.99 3.28 -41.82
C TRP A 202 -3.67 4.52 -41.21
N GLN A 203 -4.08 5.50 -42.04
CA GLN A 203 -4.82 6.67 -41.58
C GLN A 203 -6.24 6.28 -41.19
N TYR A 204 -6.85 5.34 -41.92
CA TYR A 204 -8.16 4.80 -41.58
C TYR A 204 -8.23 4.27 -40.14
N PHE A 205 -7.24 3.50 -39.69
CA PHE A 205 -7.23 2.93 -38.34
C PHE A 205 -7.21 4.01 -37.24
N ASN A 206 -6.40 5.05 -37.42
CA ASN A 206 -6.23 6.13 -36.44
C ASN A 206 -7.38 7.15 -36.50
N ASP A 207 -7.81 7.57 -37.69
CA ASP A 207 -8.86 8.58 -37.88
C ASP A 207 -10.22 8.05 -37.39
N GLN A 208 -10.48 6.77 -37.63
CA GLN A 208 -11.67 6.10 -37.12
C GLN A 208 -11.55 5.75 -35.62
N GLY A 209 -10.36 5.90 -35.03
CA GLY A 209 -10.13 5.66 -33.62
C GLY A 209 -10.29 4.20 -33.23
N LEU A 210 -9.97 3.26 -34.14
CA LEU A 210 -10.10 1.82 -33.87
C LEU A 210 -9.23 1.36 -32.68
N TYR A 211 -8.20 2.14 -32.33
CA TYR A 211 -7.33 1.87 -31.19
C TYR A 211 -8.00 1.94 -29.80
N VAL A 212 -9.22 2.50 -29.69
CA VAL A 212 -9.92 2.61 -28.39
C VAL A 212 -10.81 1.41 -28.04
N PHE A 213 -11.01 0.49 -28.98
CA PHE A 213 -11.90 -0.65 -28.82
C PHE A 213 -11.21 -1.82 -28.12
N ASP A 214 -12.00 -2.62 -27.41
CA ASP A 214 -11.48 -3.73 -26.61
C ASP A 214 -11.11 -4.95 -27.46
N SER A 215 -11.80 -5.12 -28.59
CA SER A 215 -11.52 -6.11 -29.64
C SER A 215 -12.06 -5.61 -31.00
N ILE A 216 -11.52 -6.14 -32.09
CA ILE A 216 -11.92 -5.79 -33.46
C ILE A 216 -12.27 -7.05 -34.26
N ILE A 217 -13.42 -7.06 -34.91
CA ILE A 217 -13.80 -8.05 -35.91
C ILE A 217 -13.39 -7.52 -37.29
N VAL A 218 -12.52 -8.25 -37.98
CA VAL A 218 -12.14 -7.97 -39.37
C VAL A 218 -12.98 -8.86 -40.28
N LEU A 219 -13.95 -8.26 -40.96
CA LEU A 219 -14.96 -8.95 -41.76
C LEU A 219 -14.65 -8.85 -43.26
N PHE A 220 -14.55 -9.99 -43.93
CA PHE A 220 -14.44 -10.08 -45.39
C PHE A 220 -15.45 -11.09 -45.95
N ASP A 221 -15.80 -10.97 -47.23
CA ASP A 221 -16.78 -11.86 -47.89
C ASP A 221 -16.16 -12.75 -48.97
N ASN A 222 -15.41 -12.18 -49.91
CA ASN A 222 -14.84 -12.86 -51.06
C ASN A 222 -13.33 -13.01 -50.95
N ARG A 223 -12.60 -11.90 -50.99
CA ARG A 223 -11.13 -11.88 -50.99
C ARG A 223 -10.63 -11.18 -49.74
N PHE A 224 -9.55 -11.72 -49.20
CA PHE A 224 -8.79 -11.06 -48.15
C PHE A 224 -7.94 -9.97 -48.80
N THR A 225 -8.13 -8.71 -48.41
CA THR A 225 -7.54 -7.56 -49.08
C THR A 225 -6.34 -6.99 -48.31
N MET A 226 -5.52 -6.17 -48.98
CA MET A 226 -4.43 -5.43 -48.33
C MET A 226 -4.92 -4.54 -47.18
N THR A 227 -6.15 -4.01 -47.30
CA THR A 227 -6.78 -3.21 -46.26
C THR A 227 -7.10 -4.05 -45.01
N ASP A 228 -7.55 -5.30 -45.16
CA ASP A 228 -7.78 -6.21 -44.04
C ASP A 228 -6.47 -6.56 -43.32
N ILE A 229 -5.41 -6.81 -44.09
CA ILE A 229 -4.05 -7.03 -43.58
C ILE A 229 -3.56 -5.79 -42.82
N ALA A 230 -3.77 -4.59 -43.37
CA ALA A 230 -3.36 -3.34 -42.73
C ALA A 230 -4.10 -3.12 -41.40
N ILE A 231 -5.39 -3.43 -41.31
CA ILE A 231 -6.15 -3.38 -40.05
C ILE A 231 -5.53 -4.36 -39.04
N LEU A 232 -5.28 -5.61 -39.43
CA LEU A 232 -4.69 -6.62 -38.54
C LEU A 232 -3.28 -6.26 -38.05
N THR A 233 -2.43 -5.73 -38.94
CA THR A 233 -1.09 -5.26 -38.58
C THR A 233 -1.15 -4.12 -37.57
N ASN A 234 -2.08 -3.18 -37.75
CA ASN A 234 -2.29 -2.10 -36.78
C ASN A 234 -2.84 -2.63 -35.46
N CYS A 235 -3.83 -3.53 -35.46
CA CYS A 235 -4.35 -4.15 -34.24
C CYS A 235 -3.24 -4.85 -33.44
N ARG A 236 -2.38 -5.63 -34.11
CA ARG A 236 -1.21 -6.28 -33.49
C ARG A 236 -0.29 -5.25 -32.85
N ARG A 237 -0.03 -4.14 -33.53
CA ARG A 237 0.81 -3.06 -33.03
C ARG A 237 0.22 -2.37 -31.79
N PHE A 238 -1.09 -2.21 -31.72
CA PHE A 238 -1.81 -1.66 -30.56
C PHE A 238 -2.18 -2.73 -29.51
N LYS A 239 -1.79 -4.00 -29.72
CA LYS A 239 -2.10 -5.15 -28.87
C LYS A 239 -3.62 -5.35 -28.65
N ILE A 240 -4.41 -5.04 -29.67
CA ILE A 240 -5.87 -5.21 -29.66
C ILE A 240 -6.17 -6.61 -30.23
N PRO A 241 -6.93 -7.45 -29.51
CA PRO A 241 -7.37 -8.74 -30.02
C PRO A 241 -8.22 -8.59 -31.28
N THR A 242 -8.04 -9.51 -32.22
CA THR A 242 -8.73 -9.52 -33.50
C THR A 242 -9.43 -10.83 -33.76
N TYR A 243 -10.64 -10.77 -34.31
CA TYR A 243 -11.36 -11.92 -34.85
C TYR A 243 -11.48 -11.77 -36.37
N ILE A 244 -10.91 -12.71 -37.11
CA ILE A 244 -11.02 -12.74 -38.56
C ILE A 244 -12.29 -13.51 -38.91
N VAL A 245 -13.25 -12.84 -39.55
CA VAL A 245 -14.57 -13.41 -39.83
C VAL A 245 -14.83 -13.39 -41.34
N ARG A 246 -15.17 -14.54 -41.92
CA ARG A 246 -15.66 -14.66 -43.29
C ARG A 246 -17.18 -14.72 -43.31
N SER A 247 -17.82 -13.74 -43.92
CA SER A 247 -19.28 -13.68 -44.04
C SER A 247 -19.79 -14.40 -45.29
N LYS A 248 -21.13 -14.46 -45.44
CA LYS A 248 -21.84 -15.03 -46.61
C LYS A 248 -21.48 -16.49 -46.91
N ALA A 249 -21.17 -17.28 -45.88
CA ALA A 249 -20.81 -18.68 -46.04
C ALA A 249 -21.89 -19.51 -46.76
N ASP A 250 -23.16 -19.19 -46.53
CA ASP A 250 -24.30 -19.86 -47.18
C ASP A 250 -24.34 -19.63 -48.70
N GLN A 251 -24.05 -18.41 -49.15
CA GLN A 251 -23.99 -18.12 -50.59
C GLN A 251 -22.81 -18.82 -51.25
N HIS A 252 -21.63 -18.80 -50.61
CA HIS A 252 -20.44 -19.46 -51.16
C HIS A 252 -20.59 -20.97 -51.25
N ILE A 253 -21.16 -21.61 -50.22
CA ILE A 253 -21.43 -23.04 -50.23
C ILE A 253 -22.43 -23.38 -51.34
N ARG A 254 -23.47 -22.55 -51.54
CA ARG A 254 -24.41 -22.75 -52.65
C ARG A 254 -23.74 -22.66 -54.02
N ASN A 255 -22.91 -21.64 -54.25
CA ASN A 255 -22.19 -21.51 -55.51
C ASN A 255 -21.32 -22.75 -55.79
N ILE A 256 -20.62 -23.28 -54.78
CA ILE A 256 -19.82 -24.51 -54.91
C ILE A 256 -20.72 -25.72 -55.20
N MET A 257 -21.90 -25.80 -54.57
CA MET A 257 -22.85 -26.87 -54.89
C MET A 257 -23.33 -26.80 -56.34
N GLU A 258 -23.65 -25.61 -56.85
CA GLU A 258 -24.05 -25.39 -58.25
C GLU A 258 -22.92 -25.83 -59.21
N ASP A 259 -21.66 -25.48 -58.92
CA ASP A 259 -20.48 -25.92 -59.69
C ASP A 259 -20.28 -27.45 -59.64
N MET A 260 -20.71 -28.10 -58.56
CA MET A 260 -20.70 -29.56 -58.41
C MET A 260 -21.90 -30.26 -59.08
N GLY A 261 -22.78 -29.52 -59.77
CA GLY A 261 -23.94 -30.05 -60.46
C GLY A 261 -25.19 -30.17 -59.58
N TYR A 262 -25.34 -29.32 -58.57
CA TYR A 262 -26.61 -29.16 -57.85
C TYR A 262 -27.67 -28.52 -58.76
N ASP A 263 -28.80 -29.22 -58.90
CA ASP A 263 -30.01 -28.71 -59.57
C ASP A 263 -31.08 -28.45 -58.50
N SER A 264 -31.80 -27.33 -58.60
CA SER A 264 -32.89 -27.00 -57.67
C SER A 264 -34.08 -27.94 -57.79
N ASP A 265 -34.18 -28.68 -58.90
CA ASP A 265 -35.25 -29.61 -59.22
C ASP A 265 -34.94 -31.06 -58.77
N ASP A 266 -33.76 -31.31 -58.18
CA ASP A 266 -33.39 -32.62 -57.60
C ASP A 266 -34.15 -32.88 -56.28
N ASP A 267 -35.16 -33.75 -56.30
CA ASP A 267 -35.94 -34.17 -55.11
C ASP A 267 -35.17 -35.11 -54.14
N ASP A 268 -33.97 -35.58 -54.51
CA ASP A 268 -33.17 -36.48 -53.66
C ASP A 268 -32.45 -35.73 -52.53
N SER A 269 -33.17 -35.57 -51.42
CA SER A 269 -32.68 -34.99 -50.16
C SER A 269 -31.36 -35.60 -49.65
N SER A 270 -31.07 -36.87 -49.97
CA SER A 270 -29.85 -37.55 -49.54
C SER A 270 -28.63 -37.14 -50.35
N LYS A 271 -28.78 -36.96 -51.67
CA LYS A 271 -27.75 -36.46 -52.59
C LYS A 271 -27.43 -35.00 -52.30
N VAL A 272 -28.45 -34.17 -52.12
CA VAL A 272 -28.29 -32.74 -51.77
C VAL A 272 -27.55 -32.58 -50.44
N LYS A 273 -27.83 -33.42 -49.44
CA LYS A 273 -27.13 -33.37 -48.15
C LYS A 273 -25.65 -33.75 -48.26
N LYS A 274 -25.30 -34.75 -49.09
CA LYS A 274 -23.89 -35.13 -49.34
C LYS A 274 -23.15 -34.04 -50.11
N LEU A 275 -23.76 -33.47 -51.15
CA LEU A 275 -23.20 -32.35 -51.90
C LEU A 275 -22.95 -31.14 -51.00
N TYR A 276 -23.90 -30.80 -50.12
CA TYR A 276 -23.74 -29.74 -49.14
C TYR A 276 -22.57 -29.99 -48.18
N GLN A 277 -22.40 -31.23 -47.70
CA GLN A 277 -21.29 -31.59 -46.81
C GLN A 277 -19.94 -31.44 -47.51
N THR A 278 -19.82 -31.92 -48.74
CA THR A 278 -18.59 -31.81 -49.54
C THR A 278 -18.27 -30.36 -49.88
N ALA A 279 -19.26 -29.60 -50.37
CA ALA A 279 -19.11 -28.17 -50.69
C ALA A 279 -18.72 -27.35 -49.45
N ARG A 280 -19.34 -27.65 -48.30
CA ARG A 280 -19.00 -27.04 -47.01
C ARG A 280 -17.56 -27.34 -46.60
N GLN A 281 -17.12 -28.59 -46.68
CA GLN A 281 -15.75 -28.97 -46.30
C GLN A 281 -14.72 -28.30 -47.21
N GLN A 282 -14.95 -28.32 -48.53
CA GLN A 282 -14.10 -27.65 -49.49
C GLN A 282 -14.01 -26.15 -49.22
N PHE A 283 -15.15 -25.49 -48.97
CA PHE A 283 -15.18 -24.06 -48.66
C PHE A 283 -14.38 -23.73 -47.39
N ILE A 284 -14.54 -24.51 -46.32
CA ILE A 284 -13.83 -24.30 -45.05
C ILE A 284 -12.32 -24.46 -45.26
N GLN A 285 -11.90 -25.52 -45.94
CA GLN A 285 -10.48 -25.80 -46.19
C GLN A 285 -9.84 -24.71 -47.06
N GLN A 286 -10.47 -24.38 -48.19
CA GLN A 286 -9.98 -23.34 -49.10
C GLN A 286 -9.90 -21.98 -48.42
N THR A 287 -10.90 -21.63 -47.61
CA THR A 287 -10.90 -20.37 -46.84
C THR A 287 -9.74 -20.31 -45.85
N ARG A 288 -9.60 -21.35 -45.02
CA ARG A 288 -8.58 -21.37 -43.96
C ARG A 288 -7.17 -21.40 -44.55
N GLN A 289 -6.96 -22.13 -45.63
CA GLN A 289 -5.68 -22.16 -46.34
C GLN A 289 -5.36 -20.79 -46.95
N SER A 290 -6.30 -20.20 -47.70
CA SER A 290 -6.09 -18.89 -48.34
C SER A 290 -5.79 -17.79 -47.32
N VAL A 291 -6.48 -17.75 -46.19
CA VAL A 291 -6.18 -16.74 -45.16
C VAL A 291 -4.83 -17.03 -44.51
N LYS A 292 -4.49 -18.29 -44.25
CA LYS A 292 -3.19 -18.66 -43.69
C LYS A 292 -2.03 -18.21 -44.58
N ASP A 293 -2.13 -18.43 -45.89
CA ASP A 293 -1.12 -18.00 -46.86
C ASP A 293 -0.99 -16.46 -46.85
N ASN A 294 -2.11 -15.74 -46.88
CA ASN A 294 -2.11 -14.27 -46.81
C ASN A 294 -1.53 -13.73 -45.48
N LEU A 295 -1.77 -14.41 -44.36
CA LEU A 295 -1.20 -14.02 -43.06
C LEU A 295 0.31 -14.28 -43.01
N GLN A 296 0.78 -15.38 -43.60
CA GLN A 296 2.21 -15.70 -43.71
C GLN A 296 2.94 -14.69 -44.59
N ASP A 297 2.38 -14.35 -45.75
CA ASP A 297 2.93 -13.34 -46.65
C ASP A 297 3.03 -11.96 -45.98
N ALA A 298 2.09 -11.65 -45.09
CA ALA A 298 2.08 -10.42 -44.31
C ALA A 298 2.93 -10.48 -43.01
N ASN A 299 3.59 -11.61 -42.71
CA ASN A 299 4.35 -11.85 -41.47
C ASN A 299 3.51 -11.64 -40.19
N ILE A 300 2.22 -11.99 -40.25
CA ILE A 300 1.28 -11.97 -39.14
C ILE A 300 1.17 -13.41 -38.59
N PRO A 301 1.18 -13.62 -37.25
CA PRO A 301 0.96 -14.94 -36.67
C PRO A 301 -0.34 -15.56 -37.16
N ASP A 302 -0.32 -16.88 -37.34
CA ASP A 302 -1.51 -17.63 -37.73
C ASP A 302 -2.64 -17.38 -36.73
N GLN A 303 -3.82 -17.05 -37.26
CA GLN A 303 -5.01 -16.69 -36.49
C GLN A 303 -6.21 -17.49 -37.00
N ARG A 304 -7.10 -17.86 -36.08
CA ARG A 304 -8.31 -18.59 -36.41
C ARG A 304 -9.25 -17.72 -37.25
N VAL A 305 -9.72 -18.28 -38.36
CA VAL A 305 -10.77 -17.69 -39.19
C VAL A 305 -12.11 -18.32 -38.82
N TYR A 306 -13.07 -17.47 -38.49
CA TYR A 306 -14.45 -17.86 -38.20
C TYR A 306 -15.31 -17.68 -39.44
N ILE A 307 -15.91 -18.76 -39.91
CA ILE A 307 -16.77 -18.77 -41.09
C ILE A 307 -18.22 -18.72 -40.64
N VAL A 308 -18.96 -17.69 -41.07
CA VAL A 308 -20.32 -17.41 -40.58
C VAL A 308 -21.32 -17.15 -41.70
N SER A 309 -22.54 -17.65 -41.48
CA SER A 309 -23.74 -17.29 -42.23
C SER A 309 -24.64 -16.39 -41.38
N ASN A 310 -25.13 -15.29 -41.95
CA ASN A 310 -26.02 -14.37 -41.23
C ASN A 310 -27.31 -15.04 -40.76
N LYS A 311 -27.85 -16.00 -41.53
CA LYS A 311 -29.08 -16.71 -41.15
C LYS A 311 -28.82 -17.62 -39.95
N THR A 312 -27.73 -18.38 -40.00
CA THR A 312 -27.34 -19.27 -38.91
C THR A 312 -26.95 -18.48 -37.66
N MET A 313 -26.24 -17.36 -37.80
CA MET A 313 -25.94 -16.44 -36.69
C MET A 313 -27.22 -15.91 -36.04
N LEU A 314 -28.21 -15.50 -36.84
CA LEU A 314 -29.49 -15.02 -36.33
C LEU A 314 -30.23 -16.11 -35.55
N ASP A 315 -30.26 -17.35 -36.07
CA ASP A 315 -30.90 -18.48 -35.41
C ASP A 315 -30.21 -18.83 -34.09
N VAL A 316 -28.87 -18.73 -34.03
CA VAL A 316 -28.09 -18.97 -32.81
C VAL A 316 -28.31 -17.85 -31.79
N ALA A 317 -28.30 -16.59 -32.21
CA ALA A 317 -28.37 -15.43 -31.32
C ALA A 317 -29.79 -15.11 -30.81
N SER A 318 -30.83 -15.44 -31.58
CA SER A 318 -32.23 -15.20 -31.20
C SER A 318 -32.76 -16.21 -30.17
N ASN A 319 -32.10 -17.36 -30.01
CA ASN A 319 -32.46 -18.33 -28.98
C ASN A 319 -31.84 -17.93 -27.63
N THR A 320 -32.69 -17.53 -26.68
CA THR A 320 -32.34 -16.92 -25.39
C THR A 320 -31.51 -17.83 -24.46
N MET A 321 -31.42 -19.13 -24.75
CA MET A 321 -30.61 -20.09 -24.01
C MET A 321 -29.40 -20.54 -24.84
N ILE A 322 -28.42 -19.65 -24.99
CA ILE A 322 -27.15 -19.94 -25.68
C ILE A 322 -26.46 -21.19 -25.10
N PHE A 323 -26.59 -21.42 -23.79
CA PHE A 323 -26.03 -22.61 -23.10
C PHE A 323 -26.76 -23.93 -23.39
N ASP A 324 -28.09 -23.95 -23.54
CA ASP A 324 -28.83 -25.16 -23.97
C ASP A 324 -28.69 -25.42 -25.47
N PHE A 325 -28.52 -24.36 -26.27
CA PHE A 325 -28.32 -24.47 -27.71
C PHE A 325 -26.91 -25.01 -28.06
N LEU A 326 -25.89 -24.66 -27.27
CA LEU A 326 -24.53 -25.25 -27.35
C LEU A 326 -24.55 -26.79 -27.24
N ALA A 327 -25.51 -27.36 -26.49
CA ALA A 327 -25.70 -28.81 -26.35
C ALA A 327 -26.37 -29.47 -27.57
N ARG A 328 -27.10 -28.70 -28.40
CA ARG A 328 -27.79 -29.18 -29.60
C ARG A 328 -27.04 -28.73 -30.86
N LYS A 329 -25.98 -29.47 -31.25
CA LYS A 329 -25.26 -29.24 -32.52
C LYS A 329 -26.24 -29.26 -33.70
N GLN A 330 -26.60 -28.09 -34.21
CA GLN A 330 -27.38 -27.95 -35.43
C GLN A 330 -26.49 -28.33 -36.64
N PRO A 331 -27.00 -29.07 -37.64
CA PRO A 331 -26.18 -29.56 -38.76
C PRO A 331 -25.64 -28.44 -39.68
N LYS A 332 -26.20 -27.22 -39.59
CA LYS A 332 -25.86 -26.09 -40.47
C LYS A 332 -24.86 -25.08 -39.87
N THR A 333 -24.53 -25.18 -38.59
CA THR A 333 -23.55 -24.29 -37.93
C THR A 333 -22.13 -24.68 -38.29
N ILE A 334 -21.32 -23.71 -38.68
CA ILE A 334 -19.88 -23.80 -38.96
C ILE A 334 -19.12 -23.33 -37.73
N ASP A 335 -18.82 -22.03 -37.62
CA ASP A 335 -18.06 -21.43 -36.53
C ASP A 335 -18.88 -20.37 -35.75
N GLU A 336 -20.17 -20.18 -36.09
CA GLU A 336 -21.05 -19.15 -35.50
C GLU A 336 -21.15 -19.24 -33.97
N ILE A 337 -21.31 -20.46 -33.47
CA ILE A 337 -21.44 -20.75 -32.03
C ILE A 337 -20.14 -20.45 -31.29
N GLU A 338 -19.01 -20.81 -31.88
CA GLU A 338 -17.69 -20.61 -31.28
C GLU A 338 -17.32 -19.13 -31.24
N LEU A 339 -17.59 -18.39 -32.32
CA LEU A 339 -17.39 -16.94 -32.38
C LEU A 339 -18.16 -16.23 -31.26
N LEU A 340 -19.46 -16.56 -31.10
CA LEU A 340 -20.30 -16.01 -30.02
C LEU A 340 -19.77 -16.38 -28.63
N SER A 341 -19.39 -17.64 -28.44
CA SER A 341 -18.92 -18.15 -27.14
C SER A 341 -17.60 -17.50 -26.72
N ASP A 342 -16.65 -17.37 -27.65
CA ASP A 342 -15.35 -16.74 -27.41
C ASP A 342 -15.53 -15.26 -27.06
N MET A 343 -16.36 -14.53 -27.82
CA MET A 343 -16.65 -13.12 -27.58
C MET A 343 -17.32 -12.87 -26.22
N ILE A 344 -18.34 -13.67 -25.85
CA ILE A 344 -19.05 -13.53 -24.57
C ILE A 344 -18.12 -13.89 -23.41
N ARG A 345 -17.35 -14.97 -23.53
CA ARG A 345 -16.41 -15.41 -22.50
C ARG A 345 -15.34 -14.35 -22.23
N GLU A 346 -14.75 -13.77 -23.26
CA GLU A 346 -13.76 -12.71 -23.11
C GLU A 346 -14.33 -11.47 -22.42
N ALA A 347 -15.55 -11.07 -22.77
CA ALA A 347 -16.24 -9.96 -22.11
C ALA A 347 -16.45 -10.23 -20.61
N GLN A 348 -16.86 -11.45 -20.24
CA GLN A 348 -17.08 -11.84 -18.83
C GLN A 348 -15.77 -11.90 -18.03
N ILE A 349 -14.69 -12.47 -18.58
CA ILE A 349 -13.39 -12.57 -17.92
C ILE A 349 -12.84 -11.17 -17.59
N ARG A 350 -12.90 -10.25 -18.55
CA ARG A 350 -12.39 -8.89 -18.35
C ARG A 350 -13.23 -8.09 -17.34
N ARG A 351 -14.55 -8.28 -17.31
CA ARG A 351 -15.40 -7.71 -16.26
C ARG A 351 -14.95 -8.17 -14.86
N GLY A 352 -14.71 -9.47 -14.68
CA GLY A 352 -14.22 -9.99 -13.41
C GLY A 352 -12.87 -9.40 -13.00
N GLN A 353 -11.96 -9.14 -13.94
CA GLN A 353 -10.68 -8.48 -13.67
C GLN A 353 -10.86 -6.99 -13.32
N GLN A 354 -11.67 -6.26 -14.08
CA GLN A 354 -11.92 -4.83 -13.85
C GLN A 354 -12.69 -4.58 -12.55
N GLU A 355 -13.68 -5.41 -12.19
CA GLU A 355 -14.37 -5.31 -10.90
C GLU A 355 -13.40 -5.54 -9.74
N ARG A 356 -12.50 -6.53 -9.84
CA ARG A 356 -11.45 -6.76 -8.83
C ARG A 356 -10.49 -5.58 -8.71
N VAL A 357 -10.08 -4.97 -9.83
CA VAL A 357 -9.23 -3.77 -9.83
C VAL A 357 -9.97 -2.56 -9.27
N LYS A 358 -11.25 -2.35 -9.59
CA LYS A 358 -12.08 -1.28 -9.03
C LYS A 358 -12.25 -1.44 -7.52
N VAL A 359 -12.51 -2.65 -7.04
CA VAL A 359 -12.60 -2.95 -5.59
C VAL A 359 -11.24 -2.72 -4.91
N ALA A 360 -10.14 -3.14 -5.51
CA ALA A 360 -8.79 -2.90 -4.97
C ALA A 360 -8.43 -1.40 -4.94
N ASN A 361 -8.76 -0.64 -5.99
CA ASN A 361 -8.52 0.79 -6.05
C ASN A 361 -9.43 1.57 -5.10
N ALA A 362 -10.70 1.19 -4.95
CA ALA A 362 -11.61 1.77 -3.97
C ALA A 362 -11.18 1.46 -2.54
N ALA A 363 -10.67 0.25 -2.28
CA ALA A 363 -10.07 -0.11 -1.01
C ALA A 363 -8.79 0.71 -0.74
N LYS A 364 -7.97 0.94 -1.77
CA LYS A 364 -6.78 1.79 -1.71
C LYS A 364 -7.13 3.25 -1.43
N GLU A 365 -8.10 3.82 -2.15
CA GLU A 365 -8.54 5.21 -1.93
C GLU A 365 -9.20 5.39 -0.56
N LYS A 366 -9.96 4.39 -0.09
CA LYS A 366 -10.51 4.36 1.27
C LYS A 366 -9.40 4.28 2.33
N ALA A 367 -8.33 3.52 2.07
CA ALA A 367 -7.16 3.46 2.93
C ALA A 367 -6.37 4.79 2.91
N GLU A 368 -6.23 5.44 1.75
CA GLU A 368 -5.59 6.76 1.61
C GLU A 368 -6.39 7.88 2.28
N ARG A 369 -7.73 7.83 2.25
CA ARG A 369 -8.59 8.74 3.02
C ARG A 369 -8.44 8.54 4.52
N LYS A 370 -8.44 7.30 5.00
CA LYS A 370 -8.18 6.98 6.41
C LYS A 370 -6.79 7.44 6.87
N LEU A 371 -5.79 7.35 5.98
CA LEU A 371 -4.44 7.86 6.23
C LEU A 371 -4.40 9.39 6.32
N LYS A 372 -5.20 10.11 5.51
CA LYS A 372 -5.36 11.58 5.60
C LYS A 372 -6.12 12.02 6.85
N GLU A 373 -7.00 11.17 7.38
CA GLU A 373 -7.79 11.42 8.59
C GLU A 373 -7.07 11.02 9.89
N GLY A 374 -5.79 10.61 9.82
CA GLY A 374 -4.98 10.29 11.01
C GLY A 374 -5.31 8.94 11.66
N ILE A 375 -6.15 8.12 11.03
CA ILE A 375 -6.47 6.76 11.50
C ILE A 375 -5.40 5.82 10.95
N GLN A 376 -4.52 5.35 11.84
CA GLN A 376 -3.41 4.46 11.48
C GLN A 376 -3.96 3.14 10.89
N PRO A 377 -3.60 2.77 9.66
CA PRO A 377 -4.11 1.56 9.03
C PRO A 377 -3.52 0.31 9.71
N VAL A 378 -4.40 -0.56 10.21
CA VAL A 378 -4.03 -1.93 10.58
C VAL A 378 -3.70 -2.67 9.29
N VAL A 379 -2.42 -2.81 8.97
CA VAL A 379 -1.97 -3.56 7.78
C VAL A 379 -2.12 -5.05 8.10
N THR A 380 -3.07 -5.72 7.45
CA THR A 380 -3.20 -7.18 7.51
C THR A 380 -2.10 -7.81 6.65
N PRO A 381 -1.17 -8.60 7.23
CA PRO A 381 -0.10 -9.24 6.48
C PRO A 381 -0.65 -10.28 5.50
N THR A 382 0.03 -10.42 4.38
CA THR A 382 -0.24 -11.44 3.35
C THR A 382 0.15 -12.83 3.84
N LEU A 383 -0.41 -13.90 3.24
CA LEU A 383 -0.06 -15.30 3.60
C LEU A 383 1.44 -15.59 3.47
N GLU A 384 2.12 -14.94 2.52
CA GLU A 384 3.56 -15.07 2.33
C GLU A 384 4.34 -14.45 3.51
N GLU A 385 3.96 -13.25 3.95
CA GLU A 385 4.54 -12.59 5.12
C GLU A 385 4.32 -13.38 6.41
N VAL A 386 3.17 -14.05 6.54
CA VAL A 386 2.92 -14.96 7.67
C VAL A 386 3.86 -16.16 7.66
N SER A 387 4.12 -16.76 6.48
CA SER A 387 5.05 -17.89 6.35
C SER A 387 6.51 -17.50 6.68
N VAL A 388 6.91 -16.27 6.34
CA VAL A 388 8.25 -15.75 6.61
C VAL A 388 8.39 -15.46 8.11
N ALA A 389 7.39 -14.83 8.72
CA ALA A 389 7.39 -14.56 10.15
C ALA A 389 7.44 -15.86 10.97
N ARG A 390 6.62 -16.87 10.64
CA ARG A 390 6.66 -18.19 11.29
C ARG A 390 8.03 -18.87 11.19
N ARG A 391 8.69 -18.79 10.03
CA ARG A 391 10.07 -19.29 9.86
C ARG A 391 11.08 -18.51 10.69
N ARG A 392 10.94 -17.18 10.78
CA ARG A 392 11.83 -16.31 11.56
C ARG A 392 11.79 -16.63 13.05
N VAL A 393 10.59 -16.87 13.60
CA VAL A 393 10.39 -17.17 15.04
C VAL A 393 10.47 -18.68 15.36
N GLN A 394 10.76 -19.52 14.36
CA GLN A 394 10.79 -20.98 14.49
C GLN A 394 9.50 -21.54 15.10
N TYR A 395 8.35 -21.04 14.63
CA TYR A 395 7.01 -21.43 15.09
C TYR A 395 6.81 -22.95 14.93
N HIS A 396 6.37 -23.63 16.00
CA HIS A 396 6.06 -25.06 15.99
C HIS A 396 4.60 -25.24 16.39
N GLY A 397 3.77 -25.78 15.50
CA GLY A 397 2.32 -25.90 15.72
C GLY A 397 1.90 -26.82 16.87
N ASP A 398 2.82 -27.61 17.41
CA ASP A 398 2.57 -28.57 18.50
C ASP A 398 2.80 -27.97 19.90
N LEU A 399 3.35 -26.74 19.99
CA LEU A 399 3.67 -26.05 21.24
C LEU A 399 2.83 -24.77 21.34
N PHE A 400 2.45 -24.34 22.54
CA PHE A 400 1.72 -23.08 22.73
C PHE A 400 2.70 -21.91 22.87
N GLN A 401 2.57 -20.91 22.01
CA GLN A 401 3.60 -19.89 21.80
C GLN A 401 3.15 -18.52 22.33
N ILE A 402 3.79 -18.08 23.40
CA ILE A 402 3.43 -16.87 24.15
C ILE A 402 4.51 -15.81 23.94
N ALA A 403 4.12 -14.64 23.48
CA ALA A 403 5.02 -13.49 23.31
C ALA A 403 4.83 -12.46 24.42
N VAL A 404 5.95 -11.97 24.98
CA VAL A 404 5.95 -10.86 25.94
C VAL A 404 6.40 -9.60 25.20
N ALA A 405 5.48 -8.64 25.05
CA ALA A 405 5.69 -7.37 24.36
C ALA A 405 5.45 -6.18 25.30
N GLY A 406 6.05 -5.03 24.99
CA GLY A 406 5.92 -3.83 25.81
C GLY A 406 7.13 -2.91 25.70
N VAL A 407 7.07 -1.72 26.30
CA VAL A 407 8.13 -0.71 26.20
C VAL A 407 9.50 -1.18 26.72
N ALA A 408 10.56 -0.56 26.21
CA ALA A 408 11.92 -0.75 26.70
C ALA A 408 12.00 -0.55 28.23
N GLY A 409 12.66 -1.45 28.96
CA GLY A 409 12.83 -1.31 30.42
C GLY A 409 11.66 -1.77 31.29
N ALA A 410 10.54 -2.21 30.72
CA ALA A 410 9.39 -2.76 31.45
C ALA A 410 9.67 -4.09 32.18
N GLY A 411 10.83 -4.72 31.95
CA GLY A 411 11.22 -5.97 32.65
C GLY A 411 10.77 -7.27 31.98
N LYS A 412 10.57 -7.27 30.65
CA LYS A 412 10.12 -8.42 29.85
C LYS A 412 10.97 -9.68 30.06
N SER A 413 12.30 -9.56 29.88
CA SER A 413 13.25 -10.65 30.06
C SER A 413 13.26 -11.18 31.50
N SER A 414 13.10 -10.30 32.49
CA SER A 414 13.00 -10.70 33.91
C SER A 414 11.71 -11.44 34.23
N LEU A 415 10.58 -11.07 33.60
CA LEU A 415 9.32 -11.78 33.74
C LEU A 415 9.41 -13.19 33.14
N ILE A 416 10.00 -13.32 31.94
CA ILE A 416 10.20 -14.63 31.29
C ILE A 416 11.05 -15.55 32.17
N ASN A 417 12.13 -15.02 32.79
CA ASN A 417 12.95 -15.81 33.72
C ASN A 417 12.14 -16.28 34.93
N ALA A 418 11.35 -15.40 35.53
CA ALA A 418 10.51 -15.74 36.67
C ALA A 418 9.46 -16.82 36.32
N LEU A 419 8.79 -16.69 35.17
CA LEU A 419 7.82 -17.67 34.67
C LEU A 419 8.45 -19.02 34.35
N ARG A 420 9.74 -19.05 33.96
CA ARG A 420 10.53 -20.27 33.74
C ARG A 420 11.13 -20.85 35.02
N GLY A 421 10.94 -20.22 36.19
CA GLY A 421 11.55 -20.66 37.45
C GLY A 421 13.05 -20.36 37.56
N LEU A 422 13.60 -19.50 36.70
CA LEU A 422 15.03 -19.17 36.62
C LEU A 422 15.34 -17.82 37.29
N HIS A 423 16.50 -17.72 37.92
CA HIS A 423 17.06 -16.44 38.36
C HIS A 423 17.72 -15.71 37.18
N ASN A 424 17.76 -14.38 37.24
CA ASN A 424 18.38 -13.52 36.22
C ASN A 424 19.90 -13.71 36.06
N LYS A 425 20.55 -14.52 36.91
CA LYS A 425 21.98 -14.83 36.86
C LYS A 425 22.27 -16.24 36.34
N ASP A 426 21.23 -17.01 36.02
CA ASP A 426 21.38 -18.40 35.58
C ASP A 426 21.87 -18.44 34.13
N THR A 427 22.64 -19.46 33.77
CA THR A 427 23.25 -19.62 32.43
C THR A 427 22.23 -19.73 31.30
N GLU A 428 21.01 -20.17 31.59
CA GLU A 428 19.90 -20.30 30.63
C GLU A 428 18.88 -19.15 30.72
N SER A 429 19.18 -18.11 31.50
CA SER A 429 18.31 -16.95 31.69
C SER A 429 18.35 -16.00 30.48
N ALA A 430 17.23 -15.33 30.22
CA ALA A 430 17.15 -14.22 29.28
C ALA A 430 18.00 -13.05 29.80
N ALA A 431 18.83 -12.48 28.93
CA ALA A 431 19.77 -11.42 29.29
C ALA A 431 19.02 -10.18 29.79
N THR A 432 19.26 -9.79 31.04
CA THR A 432 18.63 -8.62 31.66
C THR A 432 19.58 -7.43 31.57
N GLY A 433 19.14 -6.33 30.95
CA GLY A 433 19.95 -5.11 30.80
C GLY A 433 19.08 -3.88 30.50
N VAL A 434 19.54 -2.70 30.92
CA VAL A 434 18.81 -1.42 30.78
C VAL A 434 18.90 -0.88 29.34
N THR A 435 19.93 -1.29 28.58
CA THR A 435 20.11 -0.96 27.17
C THR A 435 19.54 -2.05 26.27
N GLU A 436 18.57 -1.69 25.41
CA GLU A 436 18.01 -2.60 24.40
C GLU A 436 19.11 -3.08 23.43
N THR A 437 19.60 -4.29 23.64
CA THR A 437 20.73 -4.85 22.88
C THR A 437 20.28 -5.89 21.86
N MET A 438 19.02 -6.34 21.90
CA MET A 438 18.48 -7.33 20.97
C MET A 438 17.54 -6.68 19.94
N LEU A 439 17.89 -6.81 18.65
CA LEU A 439 17.03 -6.45 17.51
C LEU A 439 16.21 -7.65 17.00
N VAL A 440 16.31 -8.80 17.66
CA VAL A 440 15.74 -10.08 17.23
C VAL A 440 14.98 -10.70 18.39
N THR A 441 13.76 -11.16 18.13
CA THR A 441 12.93 -11.91 19.09
C THR A 441 13.68 -13.15 19.57
N ALA A 442 13.91 -13.27 20.88
CA ALA A 442 14.58 -14.42 21.46
C ALA A 442 13.55 -15.49 21.88
N ARG A 443 13.85 -16.76 21.59
CA ARG A 443 12.99 -17.92 21.86
C ARG A 443 13.52 -18.69 23.07
N TYR A 444 12.67 -18.91 24.06
CA TYR A 444 12.99 -19.64 25.29
C TYR A 444 11.97 -20.76 25.50
N PRO A 445 12.31 -22.01 25.11
CA PRO A 445 11.45 -23.15 25.40
C PRO A 445 11.37 -23.41 26.92
N SER A 446 10.20 -23.82 27.39
CA SER A 446 10.04 -24.25 28.79
C SER A 446 10.84 -25.55 29.04
N PRO A 447 11.56 -25.67 30.17
CA PRO A 447 12.27 -26.90 30.54
C PRO A 447 11.36 -28.07 30.92
N ASN A 448 10.09 -27.81 31.25
CA ASN A 448 9.18 -28.81 31.81
C ASN A 448 8.41 -29.57 30.71
N ALA A 449 8.53 -30.90 30.72
CA ALA A 449 7.88 -31.80 29.75
C ALA A 449 6.35 -31.90 29.90
N GLU A 450 5.80 -31.47 31.04
CA GLU A 450 4.34 -31.48 31.29
C GLU A 450 3.61 -30.25 30.73
N HIS A 451 4.35 -29.22 30.30
CA HIS A 451 3.81 -27.93 29.88
C HIS A 451 4.53 -27.41 28.62
N PRO A 452 4.03 -27.73 27.41
CA PRO A 452 4.69 -27.44 26.13
C PRO A 452 4.59 -25.96 25.70
N TYR A 453 5.05 -25.04 26.56
CA TYR A 453 5.07 -23.60 26.28
C TYR A 453 6.40 -23.13 25.72
N VAL A 454 6.33 -22.17 24.79
CA VAL A 454 7.49 -21.45 24.28
C VAL A 454 7.30 -19.97 24.56
N TRP A 455 8.25 -19.39 25.31
CA TRP A 455 8.25 -17.97 25.65
C TRP A 455 9.09 -17.19 24.66
N TYR A 456 8.55 -16.09 24.17
CA TYR A 456 9.24 -15.18 23.25
C TYR A 456 9.47 -13.83 23.91
N ASP A 457 10.73 -13.42 23.99
CA ASP A 457 11.11 -12.07 24.41
C ASP A 457 11.12 -11.16 23.18
N VAL A 458 10.09 -10.31 23.09
CA VAL A 458 9.96 -9.37 21.97
C VAL A 458 10.71 -8.10 22.34
N PRO A 459 11.63 -7.60 21.50
CA PRO A 459 12.38 -6.38 21.78
C PRO A 459 11.42 -5.22 22.03
N GLY A 460 11.72 -4.34 22.97
CA GLY A 460 10.75 -3.33 23.37
C GLY A 460 10.44 -2.32 22.27
N ALA A 461 9.24 -1.77 22.34
CA ALA A 461 8.83 -0.70 21.46
C ALA A 461 9.30 0.66 22.02
N GLY A 462 9.63 1.61 21.13
CA GLY A 462 10.10 2.94 21.49
C GLY A 462 11.61 3.20 21.27
N THR A 463 12.38 2.26 20.74
CA THR A 463 13.72 2.57 20.21
C THR A 463 13.58 3.38 18.91
N LEU A 464 14.42 4.41 18.73
CA LEU A 464 14.45 5.41 17.63
C LEU A 464 14.38 4.87 16.17
N LYS A 465 14.30 3.56 15.95
CA LYS A 465 14.41 2.90 14.65
C LYS A 465 13.10 2.37 14.07
N VAL A 466 12.02 2.18 14.84
CA VAL A 466 10.74 1.62 14.32
C VAL A 466 9.53 2.39 14.86
N PRO A 467 8.65 2.95 13.99
CA PRO A 467 7.41 3.59 14.41
C PRO A 467 6.45 2.64 15.15
N ASP A 468 5.76 3.12 16.18
CA ASP A 468 4.87 2.31 17.04
C ASP A 468 3.80 1.51 16.26
N TRP A 469 3.24 2.12 15.21
CA TRP A 469 2.21 1.49 14.38
C TRP A 469 2.73 0.34 13.50
N GLN A 470 4.02 0.35 13.16
CA GLN A 470 4.65 -0.68 12.36
C GLN A 470 5.25 -1.80 13.22
N TYR A 471 5.44 -1.54 14.52
CA TYR A 471 6.06 -2.48 15.46
C TYR A 471 5.36 -3.84 15.49
N PHE A 472 4.03 -3.87 15.54
CA PHE A 472 3.27 -5.13 15.60
C PHE A 472 3.55 -6.06 14.42
N ASN A 473 3.60 -5.51 13.20
CA ASN A 473 3.88 -6.27 11.99
C ASN A 473 5.38 -6.55 11.80
N ALA A 474 6.25 -5.60 12.12
CA ALA A 474 7.71 -5.77 12.00
C ALA A 474 8.24 -6.86 12.93
N GLN A 475 7.66 -6.98 14.13
CA GLN A 475 8.01 -8.02 15.09
C GLN A 475 7.29 -9.34 14.83
N GLY A 476 6.30 -9.36 13.94
CA GLY A 476 5.54 -10.56 13.61
C GLY A 476 4.62 -11.01 14.74
N LEU A 477 4.11 -10.09 15.56
CA LEU A 477 3.29 -10.43 16.74
C LEU A 477 2.03 -11.22 16.37
N TYR A 478 1.53 -11.09 15.14
CA TYR A 478 0.37 -11.81 14.62
C TYR A 478 0.54 -13.33 14.49
N VAL A 479 1.75 -13.88 14.67
CA VAL A 479 1.98 -15.33 14.57
C VAL A 479 1.83 -16.07 15.89
N PHE A 480 1.84 -15.36 17.04
CA PHE A 480 1.79 -15.97 18.36
C PHE A 480 0.37 -16.34 18.76
N ASP A 481 0.25 -17.37 19.61
CA ASP A 481 -1.04 -17.87 20.08
C ASP A 481 -1.60 -17.00 21.22
N SER A 482 -0.73 -16.33 21.97
CA SER A 482 -1.09 -15.38 23.04
C SER A 482 -0.02 -14.31 23.22
N ILE A 483 -0.45 -13.10 23.63
CA ILE A 483 0.45 -11.96 23.85
C ILE A 483 0.25 -11.38 25.25
N ILE A 484 1.35 -11.26 26.00
CA ILE A 484 1.41 -10.53 27.26
C ILE A 484 1.93 -9.11 26.97
N VAL A 485 1.13 -8.10 27.30
CA VAL A 485 1.50 -6.68 27.17
C VAL A 485 1.97 -6.19 28.54
N LEU A 486 3.28 -5.96 28.66
CA LEU A 486 3.96 -5.61 29.90
C LEU A 486 4.30 -4.11 29.95
N PHE A 487 3.87 -3.44 31.02
CA PHE A 487 4.23 -2.04 31.31
C PHE A 487 4.65 -1.86 32.77
N ASP A 488 5.37 -0.77 33.09
CA ASP A 488 5.82 -0.47 34.45
C ASP A 488 5.18 0.82 35.03
N ASN A 489 5.57 1.98 34.50
CA ASN A 489 5.21 3.30 35.01
C ASN A 489 4.01 3.89 34.27
N HIS A 490 4.05 3.85 32.94
CA HIS A 490 3.06 4.48 32.09
C HIS A 490 2.51 3.49 31.07
N PHE A 491 1.19 3.47 30.95
CA PHE A 491 0.49 2.78 29.88
C PHE A 491 0.51 3.71 28.65
N THR A 492 1.22 3.30 27.61
CA THR A 492 1.56 4.18 26.48
C THR A 492 0.65 3.95 25.27
N MET A 493 0.69 4.88 24.32
CA MET A 493 0.01 4.71 23.02
C MET A 493 0.47 3.44 22.29
N THR A 494 1.71 3.00 22.53
CA THR A 494 2.26 1.78 21.93
C THR A 494 1.58 0.52 22.48
N ASP A 495 1.28 0.48 23.78
CA ASP A 495 0.56 -0.63 24.41
C ASP A 495 -0.88 -0.72 23.88
N ILE A 496 -1.55 0.43 23.75
CA ILE A 496 -2.89 0.53 23.13
C ILE A 496 -2.86 0.04 21.67
N THR A 497 -1.81 0.39 20.92
CA THR A 497 -1.65 -0.01 19.52
C THR A 497 -1.47 -1.52 19.39
N ILE A 498 -0.66 -2.13 20.28
CA ILE A 498 -0.50 -3.59 20.35
C ILE A 498 -1.84 -4.24 20.65
N LEU A 499 -2.57 -3.79 21.68
CA LEU A 499 -3.86 -4.36 22.08
C LEU A 499 -4.93 -4.21 20.99
N THR A 500 -4.97 -3.07 20.31
CA THR A 500 -5.90 -2.81 19.19
C THR A 500 -5.65 -3.79 18.04
N ASN A 501 -4.38 -4.01 17.70
CA ASN A 501 -3.99 -4.95 16.66
C ASN A 501 -4.29 -6.40 17.09
N CYS A 502 -3.97 -6.80 18.32
CA CYS A 502 -4.32 -8.14 18.82
C CYS A 502 -5.82 -8.43 18.74
N ARG A 503 -6.67 -7.45 19.10
CA ARG A 503 -8.13 -7.56 18.98
C ARG A 503 -8.56 -7.77 17.53
N HIS A 504 -7.93 -7.07 16.58
CA HIS A 504 -8.21 -7.24 15.16
C HIS A 504 -7.88 -8.66 14.67
N PHE A 505 -6.73 -9.19 15.09
CA PHE A 505 -6.29 -10.55 14.76
C PHE A 505 -6.91 -11.65 15.63
N LYS A 506 -7.77 -11.29 16.59
CA LYS A 506 -8.41 -12.19 17.57
C LYS A 506 -7.41 -12.99 18.40
N ILE A 507 -6.28 -12.38 18.75
CA ILE A 507 -5.24 -12.99 19.60
C ILE A 507 -5.58 -12.66 21.07
N PRO A 508 -5.63 -13.65 21.97
CA PRO A 508 -5.75 -13.43 23.41
C PRO A 508 -4.64 -12.51 23.95
N THR A 509 -5.01 -11.53 24.78
CA THR A 509 -4.08 -10.57 25.37
C THR A 509 -4.21 -10.47 26.88
N TYR A 510 -3.07 -10.41 27.56
CA TYR A 510 -2.98 -10.25 29.01
C TYR A 510 -2.21 -8.98 29.33
N ILE A 511 -2.84 -8.03 30.03
CA ILE A 511 -2.21 -6.78 30.43
C ILE A 511 -1.55 -6.98 31.80
N VAL A 512 -0.23 -6.84 31.86
CA VAL A 512 0.56 -7.11 33.06
C VAL A 512 1.34 -5.85 33.44
N ARG A 513 1.21 -5.43 34.70
CA ARG A 513 2.03 -4.39 35.31
C ARG A 513 3.13 -5.02 36.14
N SER A 514 4.39 -4.75 35.77
CA SER A 514 5.57 -5.27 36.46
C SER A 514 6.03 -4.34 37.60
N LYS A 515 7.06 -4.78 38.35
CA LYS A 515 7.72 -3.99 39.41
C LYS A 515 6.76 -3.55 40.54
N ALA A 516 5.71 -4.33 40.82
CA ALA A 516 4.73 -4.01 41.87
C ALA A 516 5.38 -3.72 43.23
N ASP A 517 6.38 -4.51 43.65
CA ASP A 517 7.07 -4.31 44.93
C ASP A 517 7.70 -2.92 45.08
N GLN A 518 8.30 -2.40 44.01
CA GLN A 518 8.94 -1.08 44.06
C GLN A 518 7.90 0.02 44.14
N HIS A 519 6.80 -0.12 43.39
CA HIS A 519 5.72 0.86 43.44
C HIS A 519 5.01 0.88 44.79
N ILE A 520 4.72 -0.29 45.37
CA ILE A 520 4.07 -0.38 46.69
C ILE A 520 4.98 0.24 47.77
N ARG A 521 6.30 0.02 47.70
CA ARG A 521 7.25 0.70 48.61
C ARG A 521 7.27 2.22 48.43
N ASN A 522 7.25 2.70 47.19
CA ASN A 522 7.21 4.14 46.94
C ASN A 522 5.91 4.73 47.51
N THR A 523 4.77 4.06 47.32
CA THR A 523 3.48 4.47 47.92
C THR A 523 3.53 4.45 49.44
N MET A 524 4.17 3.45 50.06
CA MET A 524 4.35 3.42 51.53
C MET A 524 5.17 4.61 52.01
N ASN A 525 6.27 4.94 51.34
CA ASN A 525 7.09 6.11 51.69
C ASN A 525 6.28 7.42 51.56
N ASP A 526 5.46 7.56 50.51
CA ASP A 526 4.58 8.71 50.32
C ASP A 526 3.48 8.82 51.41
N MET A 527 3.07 7.67 51.99
CA MET A 527 2.14 7.60 53.12
C MET A 527 2.81 7.90 54.47
N GLY A 528 4.12 8.16 54.49
CA GLY A 528 4.87 8.50 55.70
C GLY A 528 5.58 7.33 56.37
N TYR A 529 5.78 6.20 55.69
CA TYR A 529 6.62 5.11 56.20
C TYR A 529 8.08 5.56 56.29
N ASP A 530 8.62 5.63 57.51
CA ASP A 530 10.05 5.82 57.77
C ASP A 530 10.69 4.48 58.14
N SER A 531 11.78 4.11 57.46
CA SER A 531 12.50 2.86 57.75
C SER A 531 13.17 2.85 59.11
N ASP A 532 13.34 4.03 59.72
CA ASP A 532 14.01 4.23 61.00
C ASP A 532 13.02 4.24 62.19
N ASP A 533 11.71 4.14 61.94
CA ASP A 533 10.69 4.07 62.99
C ASP A 533 10.47 2.61 63.50
N ASP A 534 10.48 2.47 64.84
CA ASP A 534 10.18 1.24 65.58
C ASP A 534 8.65 0.93 65.58
N GLU A 535 8.02 0.96 64.40
CA GLU A 535 6.60 0.57 64.27
C GLU A 535 6.42 -0.94 64.49
N SER A 536 5.29 -1.31 65.12
CA SER A 536 4.90 -2.71 65.30
C SER A 536 4.66 -3.44 63.97
N GLU A 537 4.98 -4.74 63.91
CA GLU A 537 4.78 -5.59 62.72
C GLU A 537 3.34 -5.52 62.16
N ASP A 538 2.33 -5.35 63.03
CA ASP A 538 0.92 -5.23 62.63
C ASP A 538 0.61 -3.88 61.95
N GLN A 539 1.25 -2.79 62.38
CA GLN A 539 1.11 -1.47 61.73
C GLN A 539 1.78 -1.46 60.36
N LYS A 540 3.00 -2.03 60.25
CA LYS A 540 3.71 -2.18 58.97
C LYS A 540 2.91 -3.01 57.97
N LYS A 541 2.25 -4.07 58.45
CA LYS A 541 1.39 -4.92 57.61
C LYS A 541 0.13 -4.19 57.13
N THR A 542 -0.47 -3.35 57.97
CA THR A 542 -1.66 -2.56 57.62
C THR A 542 -1.32 -1.48 56.60
N LEU A 543 -0.22 -0.73 56.81
CA LEU A 543 0.31 0.25 55.86
C LEU A 543 0.63 -0.38 54.50
N TYR A 544 1.23 -1.59 54.49
CA TYR A 544 1.50 -2.32 53.27
C TYR A 544 0.21 -2.71 52.52
N GLN A 545 -0.82 -3.17 53.24
CA GLN A 545 -2.11 -3.51 52.65
C GLN A 545 -2.82 -2.29 52.06
N ASP A 546 -2.78 -1.15 52.75
CA ASP A 546 -3.39 0.09 52.27
C ASP A 546 -2.64 0.63 51.02
N ALA A 547 -1.31 0.63 51.06
CA ALA A 547 -0.48 0.99 49.90
C ALA A 547 -0.71 0.05 48.70
N GLN A 548 -0.87 -1.25 48.95
CA GLN A 548 -1.19 -2.24 47.93
C GLN A 548 -2.56 -1.98 47.30
N GLN A 549 -3.61 -1.76 48.10
CA GLN A 549 -4.96 -1.49 47.61
C GLN A 549 -5.02 -0.18 46.80
N GLN A 550 -4.40 0.88 47.31
CA GLN A 550 -4.31 2.15 46.60
C GLN A 550 -3.61 1.99 45.25
N PHE A 551 -2.49 1.26 45.21
CA PHE A 551 -1.76 0.99 43.97
C PHE A 551 -2.59 0.19 42.97
N ILE A 552 -3.31 -0.85 43.41
CA ILE A 552 -4.20 -1.65 42.55
C ILE A 552 -5.30 -0.76 41.96
N GLN A 553 -5.96 0.05 42.79
CA GLN A 553 -7.06 0.90 42.36
C GLN A 553 -6.60 1.97 41.36
N GLN A 554 -5.49 2.66 41.66
CA GLN A 554 -4.90 3.66 40.75
C GLN A 554 -4.51 3.02 39.41
N THR A 555 -3.90 1.84 39.43
CA THR A 555 -3.52 1.13 38.20
C THR A 555 -4.73 0.80 37.34
N ARG A 556 -5.78 0.24 37.94
CA ARG A 556 -7.00 -0.14 37.22
C ARG A 556 -7.68 1.08 36.61
N GLN A 557 -7.75 2.20 37.33
CA GLN A 557 -8.33 3.43 36.82
C GLN A 557 -7.55 3.98 35.62
N ILE A 558 -6.22 4.06 35.71
CA ILE A 558 -5.38 4.55 34.61
C ILE A 558 -5.53 3.70 33.35
N VAL A 559 -5.54 2.37 33.49
CA VAL A 559 -5.70 1.49 32.32
C VAL A 559 -7.11 1.63 31.74
N LYS A 560 -8.14 1.71 32.59
CA LYS A 560 -9.52 1.90 32.14
C LYS A 560 -9.70 3.21 31.38
N ASP A 561 -9.22 4.33 31.90
CA ASP A 561 -9.33 5.64 31.23
C ASP A 561 -8.63 5.65 29.87
N ASN A 562 -7.47 4.98 29.77
CA ASN A 562 -6.73 4.85 28.52
C ASN A 562 -7.43 3.91 27.52
N LEU A 563 -8.02 2.80 27.98
CA LEU A 563 -8.81 1.90 27.13
C LEU A 563 -10.10 2.55 26.62
N GLU A 564 -10.79 3.31 27.47
CA GLU A 564 -11.99 4.08 27.09
C GLU A 564 -11.66 5.15 26.06
N SER A 565 -10.57 5.89 26.26
CA SER A 565 -10.06 6.88 25.29
C SER A 565 -9.72 6.26 23.93
N ALA A 566 -9.35 4.97 23.91
CA ALA A 566 -9.07 4.19 22.72
C ALA A 566 -10.29 3.42 22.17
N ASN A 567 -11.48 3.58 22.74
CA ASN A 567 -12.71 2.85 22.38
C ASN A 567 -12.55 1.31 22.47
N MET A 568 -11.79 0.86 23.47
CA MET A 568 -11.58 -0.55 23.79
C MET A 568 -12.43 -0.99 24.99
N PRO A 569 -12.91 -2.24 25.02
CA PRO A 569 -13.59 -2.76 26.19
C PRO A 569 -12.63 -2.83 27.37
N ASP A 570 -13.18 -2.71 28.58
CA ASP A 570 -12.43 -2.89 29.81
C ASP A 570 -11.78 -4.28 29.84
N GLN A 571 -10.52 -4.34 30.27
CA GLN A 571 -9.72 -5.56 30.34
C GLN A 571 -9.06 -5.67 31.71
N ARG A 572 -8.95 -6.91 32.20
CA ARG A 572 -8.32 -7.19 33.48
C ARG A 572 -6.81 -6.87 33.42
N VAL A 573 -6.31 -6.18 34.44
CA VAL A 573 -4.89 -5.88 34.62
C VAL A 573 -4.34 -6.74 35.75
N TYR A 574 -3.29 -7.50 35.45
CA TYR A 574 -2.55 -8.29 36.43
C TYR A 574 -1.39 -7.46 36.95
N ILE A 575 -1.19 -7.45 38.26
CA ILE A 575 -0.14 -6.68 38.92
C ILE A 575 0.77 -7.70 39.58
N VAL A 576 2.03 -7.70 39.19
CA VAL A 576 2.93 -8.80 39.55
C VAL A 576 4.30 -8.31 40.03
N SER A 577 4.84 -9.06 40.99
CA SER A 577 6.25 -9.07 41.33
C SER A 577 6.94 -10.29 40.74
N ASN A 578 8.04 -10.05 40.02
CA ASN A 578 8.88 -11.14 39.50
C ASN A 578 9.42 -12.04 40.61
N LYS A 579 9.63 -11.50 41.83
CA LYS A 579 10.10 -12.29 42.98
C LYS A 579 9.00 -13.24 43.45
N THR A 580 7.78 -12.74 43.58
CA THR A 580 6.61 -13.53 43.97
C THR A 580 6.27 -14.59 42.92
N ILE A 581 6.32 -14.27 41.62
CA ILE A 581 6.14 -15.26 40.54
C ILE A 581 7.17 -16.39 40.66
N LEU A 582 8.44 -16.04 40.85
CA LEU A 582 9.51 -17.03 40.98
C LEU A 582 9.30 -17.95 42.18
N ASP A 583 8.87 -17.39 43.31
CA ASP A 583 8.58 -18.17 44.52
C ASP A 583 7.38 -19.10 44.32
N VAL A 584 6.31 -18.65 43.64
CA VAL A 584 5.15 -19.48 43.31
C VAL A 584 5.52 -20.63 42.36
N VAL A 585 6.28 -20.34 41.30
CA VAL A 585 6.71 -21.35 40.31
C VAL A 585 7.64 -22.39 40.92
N LYS A 586 8.42 -22.03 41.96
CA LYS A 586 9.27 -22.95 42.72
C LYS A 586 8.56 -23.65 43.90
N GLU A 587 7.23 -23.56 43.98
CA GLU A 587 6.40 -24.13 45.06
C GLU A 587 6.75 -23.62 46.48
N ASN A 588 7.41 -22.46 46.59
CA ASN A 588 7.61 -21.79 47.87
C ASN A 588 6.30 -21.11 48.31
N GLN A 589 6.14 -20.84 49.62
CA GLN A 589 5.02 -20.03 50.13
C GLN A 589 5.40 -18.53 50.13
N PRO A 590 5.01 -17.74 49.11
CA PRO A 590 5.24 -16.31 49.11
C PRO A 590 4.35 -15.61 50.16
N LYS A 591 4.90 -14.58 50.81
CA LYS A 591 4.17 -13.83 51.85
C LYS A 591 3.20 -12.79 51.30
N ASN A 592 3.47 -12.24 50.12
CA ASN A 592 2.76 -11.08 49.56
C ASN A 592 2.30 -11.36 48.12
N ILE A 593 1.24 -12.16 47.96
CA ILE A 593 0.62 -12.44 46.65
C ILE A 593 -0.37 -11.33 46.31
N ILE A 594 -0.35 -10.89 45.05
CA ILE A 594 -1.27 -9.90 44.48
C ILE A 594 -2.16 -10.58 43.42
N HIS A 595 -1.64 -10.77 42.21
CA HIS A 595 -2.34 -11.39 41.08
C HIS A 595 -1.47 -12.47 40.40
N GLU A 596 -0.34 -12.87 40.99
CA GLU A 596 0.62 -13.81 40.40
C GLU A 596 0.02 -15.20 40.16
N ILE A 597 -0.75 -15.72 41.12
CA ILE A 597 -1.43 -17.01 40.98
C ILE A 597 -2.53 -16.94 39.93
N GLU A 598 -3.28 -15.84 39.90
CA GLU A 598 -4.36 -15.64 38.91
C GLU A 598 -3.81 -15.51 37.49
N LEU A 599 -2.70 -14.78 37.31
CA LEU A 599 -2.02 -14.67 36.03
C LEU A 599 -1.52 -16.03 35.55
N LEU A 600 -0.92 -16.83 36.45
CA LEU A 600 -0.45 -18.17 36.10
C LEU A 600 -1.61 -19.09 35.70
N ASN A 601 -2.71 -19.07 36.44
CA ASN A 601 -3.91 -19.85 36.10
C ASN A 601 -4.50 -19.43 34.75
N ASP A 602 -4.68 -18.12 34.54
CA ASP A 602 -5.28 -17.58 33.32
C ASP A 602 -4.37 -17.75 32.08
N LEU A 603 -3.05 -17.98 32.27
CA LEU A 603 -2.08 -18.29 31.22
C LEU A 603 -1.92 -19.79 30.93
N VAL A 604 -2.24 -20.69 31.87
CA VAL A 604 -1.78 -22.10 31.85
C VAL A 604 -2.89 -23.16 32.07
N TRP A 605 -4.16 -22.81 32.32
CA TRP A 605 -5.21 -23.81 32.56
C TRP A 605 -6.46 -23.71 31.68
#